data_AF-A0A7C7P049-F1
#
_entry.id   AF-A0A7C7P049-F1
#
_cell.length_a   1.000
_cell.length_b   1.000
_cell.length_c   1.000
_cell.angle_alpha   90.00
_cell.angle_beta   90.00
_cell.angle_gamma   90.00
#
_symmetry.space_group_name_H-M   'P 1'
#
loop_
_entity.id
_entity.type
_entity.pdbx_description
1 polymer ?
#
loop_
_entity_poly.entity_id
_entity_poly.type
_entity_poly.pdbx_seq_one_letter_code
_entity_poly.pdbx_strand_id
1 'polypeptide(L)' 'MGWDDLNWLEDVHMGYESGKPAVFDRNVNGWVTTPKNMKLPKDQQDRDMIARELLIKFQMSPKHPLVQLKKAYKKFD' A
#
# COMPACT_ATOMS: atom_id res chain seq x y z
N MET A 1 -2.89 5.65 -21.97
CA MET A 1 -2.25 5.45 -20.65
C MET A 1 -1.57 4.09 -20.72
N GLY A 2 -0.28 4.05 -21.08
CA GLY A 2 0.50 2.81 -21.25
C GLY A 2 0.91 2.21 -19.90
N TRP A 3 -0.06 1.67 -19.17
CA TRP A 3 0.16 0.91 -17.95
C TRP A 3 0.00 -0.57 -18.31
N ASP A 4 1.01 -1.13 -18.98
CA ASP A 4 0.95 -2.52 -19.49
C ASP A 4 0.97 -3.58 -18.38
N ASP A 5 1.16 -3.18 -17.11
CA ASP A 5 1.27 -4.11 -15.99
C ASP A 5 0.60 -3.56 -14.73
N LEU A 6 -0.73 -3.53 -14.71
CA LEU A 6 -1.54 -3.34 -13.50
C LEU A 6 -1.95 -4.68 -12.87
N ASN A 7 -1.62 -5.81 -13.49
CA ASN A 7 -1.93 -7.16 -13.00
C ASN A 7 -1.39 -7.40 -11.58
N TRP A 8 -0.24 -6.81 -11.25
CA TRP A 8 0.34 -6.96 -9.91
C TRP A 8 -0.51 -6.35 -8.80
N LEU A 9 -1.42 -5.39 -9.09
CA LEU A 9 -2.38 -4.88 -8.12
C LEU A 9 -3.46 -5.92 -7.81
N GLU A 10 -3.79 -6.81 -8.74
CA GLU A 10 -4.75 -7.89 -8.49
C GLU A 10 -4.22 -8.86 -7.43
N ASP A 11 -2.90 -9.07 -7.38
CA ASP A 11 -2.23 -9.89 -6.37
C ASP A 11 -2.19 -9.25 -4.98
N VAL A 12 -2.52 -7.96 -4.84
CA VAL A 12 -2.57 -7.27 -3.56
C VAL A 12 -3.82 -7.69 -2.81
N HIS A 13 -3.60 -8.37 -1.69
CA HIS A 13 -4.65 -8.85 -0.79
C HIS A 13 -4.39 -8.37 0.64
N MET A 14 -5.45 -8.36 1.45
CA MET A 14 -5.34 -7.99 2.85
C MET A 14 -4.73 -9.11 3.68
N GLY A 15 -3.60 -8.84 4.32
CA GLY A 15 -2.99 -9.70 5.33
C GLY A 15 -3.18 -9.20 6.75
N TYR A 16 -2.38 -9.71 7.67
CA TYR A 16 -2.36 -9.30 9.06
C TYR A 16 -0.93 -9.18 9.58
N GLU A 17 -0.65 -8.09 10.29
CA GLU A 17 0.59 -7.88 11.03
C GLU A 17 0.24 -7.73 12.52
N SER A 18 0.78 -8.61 13.36
CA SER A 18 0.54 -8.58 14.81
C SER A 18 -0.96 -8.52 15.20
N GLY A 19 -1.81 -9.23 14.45
CA GLY A 19 -3.27 -9.27 14.65
C GLY A 19 -4.03 -8.04 14.14
N LYS A 20 -3.34 -7.07 13.51
CA LYS A 20 -3.96 -5.93 12.85
C LYS A 20 -4.01 -6.16 11.35
N PRO A 21 -5.08 -5.77 10.67
CA PRO A 21 -5.12 -5.85 9.23
C PRO A 21 -4.03 -4.97 8.61
N ALA A 22 -3.34 -5.51 7.62
CA ALA A 22 -2.21 -4.86 6.98
C ALA A 22 -2.05 -5.31 5.53
N VAL A 23 -1.43 -4.47 4.72
CA VAL A 23 -1.12 -4.75 3.33
C VAL A 23 0.39 -4.78 3.15
N PHE A 24 0.90 -5.77 2.43
CA PHE A 24 2.32 -5.87 2.16
C PHE A 24 2.74 -4.91 1.04
N ASP A 25 3.70 -4.03 1.31
CA ASP A 25 4.31 -3.15 0.34
C ASP A 25 5.70 -3.69 -0.07
N ARG A 26 5.80 -4.13 -1.33
CA ARG A 26 7.03 -4.65 -1.93
C ARG A 26 8.14 -3.60 -2.04
N ASN A 27 7.79 -2.32 -2.21
CA ASN A 27 8.78 -1.26 -2.43
C ASN A 27 9.62 -0.97 -1.18
N VAL A 28 9.02 -1.16 0.00
CA VAL A 28 9.69 -0.96 1.29
C VAL A 28 9.93 -2.28 2.03
N ASN A 29 9.56 -3.42 1.41
CA ASN A 29 9.62 -4.75 1.99
C ASN A 29 9.02 -4.82 3.41
N GLY A 30 7.83 -4.25 3.58
CA GLY A 30 7.21 -4.06 4.89
C GLY A 30 5.68 -4.06 4.86
N TRP A 31 5.08 -4.13 6.04
CA TRP A 31 3.63 -4.13 6.20
C TRP A 31 3.10 -2.72 6.49
N VAL A 32 2.02 -2.37 5.80
CA VAL A 32 1.28 -1.12 6.00
C VAL A 32 -0.01 -1.45 6.72
N THR A 33 -0.06 -1.16 8.02
CA THR A 33 -1.24 -1.45 8.84
C THR A 33 -2.39 -0.49 8.53
N THR A 34 -3.62 -1.02 8.52
CA THR A 34 -4.83 -0.20 8.42
C THR A 34 -5.02 0.68 9.68
N PRO A 35 -5.69 1.84 9.57
CA PRO A 35 -6.06 2.65 10.73
C PRO A 35 -6.88 1.86 11.76
N LYS A 36 -6.60 2.10 13.06
CA LYS A 36 -7.21 1.33 14.18
C LYS A 36 -8.75 1.32 14.20
N ASN A 37 -9.39 2.36 13.67
CA ASN A 37 -10.84 2.53 13.72
C ASN A 37 -11.53 2.17 12.39
N MET A 38 -10.83 1.55 11.45
CA MET A 38 -11.38 1.18 10.15
C MET A 38 -12.22 -0.09 10.27
N LYS A 39 -13.49 -0.03 9.88
CA LYS A 39 -14.33 -1.22 9.74
C LYS A 39 -13.94 -1.95 8.46
N LEU A 40 -13.56 -3.21 8.57
CA LEU A 40 -13.27 -4.03 7.41
C LEU A 40 -14.52 -4.77 6.91
N PRO A 41 -14.69 -4.87 5.58
CA PRO A 41 -15.68 -5.74 4.97
C PRO A 41 -15.44 -7.20 5.34
N LYS A 42 -16.55 -7.94 5.46
CA LYS A 42 -16.51 -9.40 5.62
C LYS A 42 -16.26 -10.11 4.30
N ASP A 43 -16.73 -9.53 3.21
CA ASP A 43 -16.53 -10.07 1.87
C ASP A 43 -15.06 -9.94 1.44
N GLN A 44 -14.58 -10.96 0.72
CA GLN A 44 -13.19 -11.05 0.31
C GLN A 44 -12.87 -10.03 -0.79
N GLN A 45 -13.76 -9.87 -1.76
CA GLN A 45 -13.56 -8.95 -2.88
C GLN A 45 -13.48 -7.50 -2.40
N ASP A 46 -14.40 -7.10 -1.51
CA ASP A 46 -14.39 -5.77 -0.89
C ASP A 46 -13.11 -5.52 -0.07
N ARG A 47 -12.62 -6.56 0.63
CA ARG A 47 -11.41 -6.46 1.45
C ARG A 47 -10.16 -6.27 0.60
N ASP A 48 -10.04 -6.99 -0.51
CA ASP A 48 -8.92 -6.86 -1.44
C ASP A 48 -8.97 -5.53 -2.19
N MET A 49 -10.16 -5.02 -2.51
CA MET A 49 -10.33 -3.68 -3.06
C MET A 49 -9.80 -2.61 -2.09
N ILE A 50 -10.12 -2.72 -0.79
CA ILE A 50 -9.59 -1.81 0.24
C ILE A 50 -8.07 -1.96 0.40
N ALA A 51 -7.54 -3.18 0.30
CA ALA A 51 -6.10 -3.41 0.39
C ALA A 51 -5.35 -2.66 -0.72
N ARG A 52 -5.84 -2.77 -1.95
CA ARG A 52 -5.32 -2.05 -3.13
C ARG A 52 -5.41 -0.53 -2.94
N GLU A 53 -6.57 -0.04 -2.55
CA GLU A 53 -6.79 1.40 -2.32
C GLU A 53 -5.86 1.95 -1.22
N LEU A 54 -5.70 1.21 -0.11
CA LEU A 54 -4.81 1.58 0.98
C LEU A 54 -3.36 1.69 0.50
N LEU A 55 -2.87 0.69 -0.23
CA LEU A 55 -1.50 0.65 -0.73
C LEU A 55 -1.23 1.81 -1.69
N ILE A 56 -2.14 2.06 -2.64
CA ILE A 56 -2.02 3.17 -3.59
C ILE A 56 -1.99 4.51 -2.85
N LYS A 57 -2.92 4.74 -1.91
CA LYS A 57 -2.93 5.98 -1.10
C LYS A 57 -1.67 6.15 -0.27
N PHE A 58 -1.13 5.06 0.27
CA PHE A 58 0.13 5.08 1.01
C PHE A 58 1.29 5.47 0.10
N GLN A 59 1.45 4.80 -1.05
CA GLN A 59 2.54 5.06 -2.00
C GLN A 59 2.48 6.48 -2.61
N MET A 60 1.27 6.98 -2.89
CA MET A 60 1.04 8.32 -3.41
C MET A 60 1.09 9.42 -2.34
N SER A 61 1.20 9.07 -1.06
CA SER A 61 1.20 10.03 0.03
C SER A 61 2.43 10.95 -0.04
N PRO A 62 2.26 12.28 0.13
CA PRO A 62 3.41 13.19 0.19
C PRO A 62 4.30 12.94 1.41
N LYS A 63 3.80 12.20 2.41
CA LYS A 63 4.55 11.78 3.60
C LYS A 63 5.22 10.42 3.45
N HIS A 64 5.18 9.80 2.26
CA HIS A 64 5.77 8.50 2.03
C HIS A 64 7.29 8.51 2.26
N PRO A 65 7.88 7.51 2.96
CA PRO A 65 9.31 7.50 3.29
C PRO A 65 10.22 7.63 2.06
N LEU A 66 9.87 7.01 0.93
CA LEU A 66 10.65 7.12 -0.29
C LEU A 66 10.67 8.55 -0.88
N VAL A 67 9.61 9.34 -0.66
CA VAL A 67 9.60 10.75 -1.07
C VAL A 67 10.59 11.56 -0.23
N GLN A 68 10.68 11.27 1.07
CA GLN A 68 11.66 11.91 1.96
C GLN A 68 13.09 11.50 1.59
N LEU A 69 13.33 10.21 1.35
CA LEU A 69 14.64 9.71 0.91
C LEU A 69 15.05 10.30 -0.45
N LYS A 70 14.13 10.39 -1.41
CA LYS A 70 14.39 11.05 -2.69
C LYS A 70 14.78 12.51 -2.50
N LYS A 71 14.12 13.25 -1.61
CA LYS A 71 14.50 14.64 -1.30
C LYS A 71 15.88 14.74 -0.66
N ALA A 72 16.22 13.83 0.25
CA ALA A 72 17.50 13.86 0.97
C ALA A 72 18.69 13.38 0.13
N TYR A 73 18.48 12.45 -0.81
CA TYR A 73 19.56 11.72 -1.48
C TYR A 73 19.48 11.72 -3.02
N LYS A 74 18.60 12.50 -3.66
CA LYS A 74 18.60 12.55 -5.13
C LYS A 74 19.94 13.10 -5.63
N LYS A 75 20.47 12.45 -6.66
CA LYS A 75 21.79 12.77 -7.23
C LYS A 75 21.80 14.06 -8.05
N PHE A 76 20.67 14.42 -8.64
CA PHE A 76 20.50 15.59 -9.51
C PHE A 76 19.15 16.24 -9.24
N ASP A 77 19.06 17.55 -9.51
CA ASP A 77 17.84 18.32 -9.26
C ASP A 77 16.70 18.06 -10.24
#